data_AF-C1BDS5-F1
#
_entry.id   AF-C1BDS5-F1
#
_cell.length_a   1.000
_cell.length_b   1.000
_cell.length_c   1.000
_cell.angle_alpha   90.00
_cell.angle_beta   90.00
_cell.angle_gamma   90.00
#
_symmetry.space_group_name_H-M   'P 1'
#
loop_
_entity.id
_entity.type
_entity.pdbx_description
1 polymer ?
#
loop_
_entity_poly.entity_id
_entity_poly.type
_entity_poly.pdbx_seq_one_letter_code
_entity_poly.pdbx_strand_id
1 'polypeptide(L)'
;MTDGFHDALVTQATSEMPERFFDRFMFNLHPDSGTTPSVILGAGVYPPRNVVDGFVVLTTESEQRNLRYSTEHSETDAASVGPLKWETVDDNSTWRIQLGENKTGLTLDLLWHARAPYWLGSVDVENTDGNVTSFDHLFHPGRYEGTLTLDGTTTDVAGWYGLRDRSRGVRTMSGARVCTSGTRRSSRTARSDSCSSRIVTAGESCWRVPSCMTTADSTTSPTSGTTWCSPRATTSPVARWRS
;
A
#
# COMPACT_ATOMS: atom_id res chain seq x y z
N MET A 1 -9.64 21.29 -25.82
CA MET A 1 -9.29 19.98 -25.25
C MET A 1 -8.67 20.31 -23.91
N THR A 2 -9.38 20.09 -22.81
CA THR A 2 -8.78 20.26 -21.48
C THR A 2 -7.59 19.31 -21.41
N ASP A 3 -6.37 19.86 -21.32
CA ASP A 3 -5.17 19.06 -21.06
C ASP A 3 -5.39 18.34 -19.73
N GLY A 4 -5.91 17.13 -19.82
CA GLY A 4 -6.18 16.26 -18.68
C GLY A 4 -4.87 15.76 -18.08
N PHE A 5 -4.95 15.21 -16.88
CA PHE A 5 -3.81 14.54 -16.28
C PHE A 5 -3.34 13.40 -17.20
N HIS A 6 -2.05 13.38 -17.57
CA HIS A 6 -1.51 12.35 -18.46
C HIS A 6 -1.52 10.99 -17.77
N ASP A 7 -2.43 10.12 -18.21
CA ASP A 7 -2.79 8.95 -17.43
C ASP A 7 -1.98 7.70 -17.74
N ALA A 8 -1.29 7.56 -18.86
CA ALA A 8 -0.32 6.47 -18.99
C ALA A 8 0.91 6.73 -18.12
N LEU A 9 1.51 5.68 -17.53
CA LEU A 9 2.83 5.81 -16.89
C LEU A 9 3.88 6.22 -17.90
N VAL A 10 4.87 6.99 -17.46
CA VAL A 10 6.04 7.27 -18.29
C VAL A 10 6.77 5.96 -18.58
N THR A 11 6.94 5.64 -19.86
CA THR A 11 7.62 4.42 -20.32
C THR A 11 8.97 4.68 -20.99
N GLN A 12 9.36 5.94 -21.16
CA GLN A 12 10.60 6.32 -21.84
C GLN A 12 11.31 7.43 -21.07
N ALA A 13 12.63 7.31 -20.96
CA ALA A 13 13.46 8.40 -20.47
C ALA A 13 13.68 9.43 -21.59
N THR A 14 13.62 10.71 -21.26
CA THR A 14 14.06 11.78 -22.16
C THR A 14 15.26 12.50 -21.56
N SER A 15 16.11 13.11 -22.41
CA SER A 15 17.28 13.88 -21.96
C SER A 15 16.92 15.10 -21.12
N GLU A 16 15.67 15.55 -21.18
CA GLU A 16 15.14 16.70 -20.44
C GLU A 16 14.60 16.31 -19.05
N MET A 17 14.46 15.01 -18.75
CA MET A 17 13.96 14.57 -17.45
C MET A 17 14.97 14.86 -16.32
N PRO A 18 14.53 15.50 -15.22
CA PRO A 18 15.37 15.67 -14.05
C PRO A 18 15.84 14.32 -13.48
N GLU A 19 17.07 14.25 -12.98
CA GLU A 19 17.67 13.03 -12.40
C GLU A 19 16.81 12.38 -11.28
N ARG A 20 16.02 13.20 -10.58
CA ARG A 20 15.15 12.78 -9.47
C ARG A 20 13.68 12.65 -9.88
N PHE A 21 13.41 12.59 -11.18
CA PHE A 21 12.07 12.37 -11.70
C PHE A 21 11.55 10.98 -11.31
N PHE A 22 10.27 10.91 -10.95
CA PHE A 22 9.56 9.68 -10.69
C PHE A 22 8.11 9.78 -11.18
N ASP A 23 7.52 8.64 -11.51
CA ASP A 23 6.09 8.48 -11.76
C ASP A 23 5.61 7.20 -11.07
N ARG A 24 4.70 7.32 -10.11
CA ARG A 24 4.30 6.22 -9.22
C ARG A 24 2.81 6.22 -9.03
N PHE A 25 2.22 5.03 -8.97
CA PHE A 25 0.83 4.87 -8.59
C PHE A 25 0.70 3.87 -7.45
N MET A 26 -0.43 3.97 -6.74
CA MET A 26 -0.89 3.00 -5.77
C MET A 26 -2.39 2.79 -5.94
N PHE A 27 -2.83 1.54 -5.83
CA PHE A 27 -4.22 1.15 -5.71
C PHE A 27 -4.42 0.41 -4.39
N ASN A 28 -5.49 0.73 -3.68
CA ASN A 28 -5.98 -0.11 -2.61
C ASN A 28 -7.35 -0.70 -2.96
N LEU A 29 -7.63 -1.91 -2.50
CA LEU A 29 -8.92 -2.56 -2.62
C LEU A 29 -9.29 -3.33 -1.36
N HIS A 30 -10.57 -3.32 -1.04
CA HIS A 30 -11.16 -4.04 0.08
C HIS A 30 -12.65 -4.28 -0.17
N PRO A 31 -13.25 -5.32 0.46
CA PRO A 31 -14.68 -5.55 0.42
C PRO A 31 -15.46 -4.35 0.97
N ASP A 32 -16.68 -4.16 0.50
CA ASP A 32 -17.60 -3.15 1.06
C ASP A 32 -18.20 -3.59 2.42
N SER A 33 -18.40 -4.90 2.60
CA SER A 33 -19.06 -5.50 3.75
C SER A 33 -18.09 -6.03 4.82
N GLY A 34 -16.78 -5.96 4.60
CA GLY A 34 -15.79 -6.63 5.43
C GLY A 34 -14.45 -5.89 5.50
N THR A 35 -13.62 -6.24 6.47
CA THR A 35 -12.30 -5.62 6.66
C THR A 35 -11.17 -6.37 5.94
N THR A 36 -11.42 -7.57 5.43
CA THR A 36 -10.41 -8.49 4.89
C THR A 36 -10.94 -9.30 3.69
N PRO A 37 -10.08 -9.65 2.71
CA PRO A 37 -8.70 -9.21 2.59
C PRO A 37 -8.61 -7.73 2.18
N SER A 38 -7.60 -7.02 2.67
CA SER A 38 -7.24 -5.69 2.18
C SER A 38 -5.97 -5.83 1.36
N VAL A 39 -5.96 -5.26 0.15
CA VAL A 39 -4.79 -5.28 -0.72
C VAL A 39 -4.39 -3.86 -1.07
N ILE A 40 -3.09 -3.58 -0.99
CA ILE A 40 -2.47 -2.35 -1.48
C ILE A 40 -1.38 -2.77 -2.46
N LEU A 41 -1.42 -2.28 -3.67
CA LEU A 41 -0.41 -2.56 -4.68
C LEU A 41 -0.05 -1.29 -5.42
N GLY A 42 1.10 -1.29 -6.07
CA GLY A 42 1.52 -0.15 -6.85
C GLY A 42 2.86 -0.39 -7.52
N ALA A 43 3.16 0.49 -8.45
CA ALA A 43 4.44 0.50 -9.13
C ALA A 43 5.00 1.90 -9.27
N GLY A 44 6.29 1.97 -9.50
CA GLY A 44 7.03 3.20 -9.67
C GLY A 44 8.07 3.10 -10.75
N VAL A 45 8.04 4.06 -11.66
CA VAL A 45 8.98 4.17 -12.77
C VAL A 45 9.91 5.37 -12.51
N TYR A 46 11.20 5.11 -12.65
CA TYR A 46 12.27 6.09 -12.46
C TYR A 46 13.21 6.05 -13.68
N PRO A 47 12.78 6.57 -14.85
CA PRO A 47 13.51 6.40 -16.11
C PRO A 47 14.97 6.90 -16.06
N PRO A 48 15.29 8.09 -15.49
CA PRO A 48 16.68 8.56 -15.41
C PRO A 48 17.59 7.66 -14.56
N ARG A 49 17.02 6.86 -13.66
CA ARG A 49 17.76 5.90 -12.82
C ARG A 49 17.76 4.49 -13.38
N ASN A 50 17.10 4.28 -14.51
CA ASN A 50 16.88 2.97 -15.11
C ASN A 50 16.21 1.96 -14.15
N VAL A 51 15.22 2.37 -13.35
CA VAL A 51 14.55 1.47 -12.38
C VAL A 51 13.03 1.48 -12.57
N VAL A 52 12.42 0.30 -12.46
CA VAL A 52 11.00 0.11 -12.21
C VAL A 52 10.82 -0.77 -10.97
N ASP A 53 10.09 -0.26 -9.99
CA ASP A 53 9.76 -0.96 -8.75
C ASP A 53 8.28 -1.31 -8.70
N GLY A 54 7.96 -2.43 -8.06
CA GLY A 54 6.58 -2.82 -7.77
C GLY A 54 6.44 -3.38 -6.36
N PHE A 55 5.25 -3.22 -5.79
CA PHE A 55 4.94 -3.80 -4.49
C PHE A 55 3.49 -4.28 -4.43
N VAL A 56 3.29 -5.28 -3.57
CA VAL A 56 1.97 -5.74 -3.15
C VAL A 56 2.02 -5.97 -1.64
N VAL A 57 1.01 -5.49 -0.94
CA VAL A 57 0.77 -5.69 0.47
C VAL A 57 -0.62 -6.30 0.59
N LEU A 58 -0.68 -7.58 0.94
CA LEU A 58 -1.90 -8.27 1.28
C LEU A 58 -2.02 -8.33 2.80
N THR A 59 -3.16 -7.92 3.33
CA THR A 59 -3.51 -8.07 4.74
C THR A 59 -4.76 -8.95 4.83
N THR A 60 -4.63 -10.07 5.54
CA THR A 60 -5.74 -10.96 5.89
C THR A 60 -6.13 -10.76 7.35
N GLU A 61 -7.02 -11.60 7.88
CA GLU A 61 -7.40 -11.55 9.29
C GLU A 61 -6.24 -11.89 10.24
N SER A 62 -5.30 -12.72 9.79
CA SER A 62 -4.26 -13.30 10.64
C SER A 62 -2.85 -12.85 10.31
N GLU A 63 -2.59 -12.34 9.11
CA GLU A 63 -1.24 -12.00 8.67
C GLU A 63 -1.18 -10.91 7.59
N GLN A 64 0.03 -10.42 7.35
CA GLN A 64 0.36 -9.55 6.22
C GLN A 64 1.43 -10.22 5.36
N ARG A 65 1.16 -10.35 4.06
CA ARG A 65 2.11 -10.85 3.06
C ARG A 65 2.57 -9.70 2.18
N ASN A 66 3.89 -9.54 2.07
CA ASN A 66 4.48 -8.46 1.28
C ASN A 66 5.25 -9.05 0.10
N LEU A 67 5.09 -8.40 -1.04
CA LEU A 67 5.80 -8.71 -2.27
C LEU A 67 6.48 -7.44 -2.76
N ARG A 68 7.74 -7.54 -3.16
CA ARG A 68 8.46 -6.45 -3.83
C ARG A 68 9.25 -6.99 -4.99
N TYR A 69 9.23 -6.23 -6.08
CA TYR A 69 10.03 -6.47 -7.27
C TYR A 69 10.70 -5.17 -7.68
N SER A 70 11.86 -5.32 -8.30
CA SER A 70 12.61 -4.23 -8.91
C SER A 70 13.27 -4.79 -10.16
N THR A 71 13.24 -4.02 -11.24
CA THR A 71 13.88 -4.36 -12.50
C THR A 71 14.45 -3.12 -13.17
N GLU A 72 15.33 -3.33 -14.13
CA GLU A 72 15.86 -2.24 -14.93
C GLU A 72 14.80 -1.73 -15.90
N HIS A 73 14.64 -0.42 -16.00
CA HIS A 73 13.63 0.18 -16.89
C HIS A 73 13.88 -0.15 -18.37
N SER A 74 15.13 -0.33 -18.78
CA SER A 74 15.52 -0.78 -20.12
C SER A 74 15.10 -2.22 -20.44
N GLU A 75 14.84 -3.04 -19.43
CA GLU A 75 14.52 -4.46 -19.56
C GLU A 75 13.03 -4.77 -19.46
N THR A 76 12.18 -3.73 -19.36
CA THR A 76 10.72 -3.84 -19.27
C THR A 76 10.04 -2.89 -20.24
N ASP A 77 8.76 -3.13 -20.50
CA ASP A 77 7.88 -2.20 -21.19
C ASP A 77 7.47 -1.00 -20.33
N ALA A 78 7.96 -0.95 -19.08
CA ALA A 78 7.57 0.02 -18.04
C ALA A 78 6.05 0.05 -17.78
N ALA A 79 5.36 -1.03 -18.15
CA ALA A 79 3.98 -1.36 -17.82
C ALA A 79 3.89 -2.63 -16.95
N SER A 80 5.03 -3.20 -16.59
CA SER A 80 5.14 -4.40 -15.76
C SER A 80 6.42 -4.43 -14.92
N VAL A 81 6.36 -5.15 -13.79
CA VAL A 81 7.50 -5.47 -12.94
C VAL A 81 7.27 -6.78 -12.20
N GLY A 82 8.08 -7.79 -12.52
CA GLY A 82 7.83 -9.15 -12.08
C GLY A 82 6.45 -9.64 -12.55
N PRO A 83 5.62 -10.23 -11.68
CA PRO A 83 4.27 -10.69 -12.00
C PRO A 83 3.21 -9.58 -11.97
N LEU A 84 3.56 -8.35 -11.56
CA LEU A 84 2.63 -7.22 -11.50
C LEU A 84 2.62 -6.49 -12.85
N LYS A 85 1.43 -6.31 -13.44
CA LYS A 85 1.21 -5.59 -14.69
C LYS A 85 0.06 -4.60 -14.54
N TRP A 86 0.13 -3.49 -15.27
CA TRP A 86 -0.93 -2.48 -15.34
C TRP A 86 -1.13 -1.99 -16.76
N GLU A 87 -2.32 -1.47 -17.03
CA GLU A 87 -2.71 -0.90 -18.31
C GLU A 87 -3.74 0.20 -18.09
N THR A 88 -3.54 1.35 -18.72
CA THR A 88 -4.56 2.40 -18.82
C THR A 88 -5.49 2.03 -19.98
N VAL A 89 -6.72 1.63 -19.66
CA VAL A 89 -7.71 1.19 -20.65
C VAL A 89 -8.47 2.39 -21.22
N ASP A 90 -8.86 3.31 -20.34
CA ASP A 90 -9.49 4.59 -20.69
C ASP A 90 -8.95 5.67 -19.76
N ASP A 91 -8.45 6.77 -20.35
CA ASP A 91 -7.69 7.79 -19.65
C ASP A 91 -8.51 8.43 -18.53
N ASN A 92 -7.95 8.41 -17.32
CA ASN A 92 -8.55 8.91 -16.09
C ASN A 92 -9.92 8.28 -15.77
N SER A 93 -10.19 7.08 -16.27
CA SER A 93 -11.50 6.45 -16.17
C SER A 93 -11.39 4.97 -15.80
N THR A 94 -10.61 4.19 -16.55
CA THR A 94 -10.52 2.75 -16.37
C THR A 94 -9.09 2.24 -16.45
N TRP A 95 -8.70 1.42 -15.47
CA TRP A 95 -7.39 0.80 -15.38
C TRP A 95 -7.52 -0.70 -15.24
N ARG A 96 -6.66 -1.46 -15.91
CA ARG A 96 -6.50 -2.88 -15.65
C ARG A 96 -5.25 -3.13 -14.82
N ILE A 97 -5.36 -4.01 -13.84
CA ILE A 97 -4.27 -4.40 -12.95
C ILE A 97 -4.27 -5.91 -12.83
N GLN A 98 -3.12 -6.52 -13.08
CA GLN A 98 -2.95 -7.97 -13.04
C GLN A 98 -1.78 -8.33 -12.14
N LEU A 99 -1.95 -9.40 -11.36
CA LEU A 99 -0.88 -10.04 -10.59
C LEU A 99 -0.87 -11.52 -10.91
N GLY A 100 0.18 -11.98 -11.60
CA GLY A 100 0.42 -13.38 -11.88
C GLY A 100 0.88 -14.18 -10.66
N GLU A 101 1.17 -15.47 -10.88
CA GLU A 101 1.63 -16.38 -9.83
C GLU A 101 2.88 -15.85 -9.10
N ASN A 102 2.85 -15.93 -7.78
CA ASN A 102 3.92 -15.44 -6.92
C ASN A 102 3.86 -16.05 -5.52
N LYS A 103 4.84 -15.72 -4.68
CA LYS A 103 5.04 -16.31 -3.35
C LYS A 103 3.99 -15.91 -2.30
N THR A 104 3.17 -14.88 -2.55
CA THR A 104 2.13 -14.47 -1.60
C THR A 104 0.88 -15.34 -1.68
N GLY A 105 0.73 -16.19 -2.70
CA GLY A 105 -0.51 -16.95 -2.93
C GLY A 105 -1.68 -16.10 -3.45
N LEU A 106 -1.45 -14.80 -3.70
CA LEU A 106 -2.41 -13.88 -4.29
C LEU A 106 -2.19 -13.76 -5.80
N THR A 107 -3.23 -13.99 -6.58
CA THR A 107 -3.31 -13.57 -8.00
C THR A 107 -4.56 -12.73 -8.20
N LEU A 108 -4.53 -11.82 -9.18
CA LEU A 108 -5.69 -10.97 -9.49
C LEU A 108 -5.69 -10.54 -10.95
N ASP A 109 -6.89 -10.29 -11.47
CA ASP A 109 -7.14 -9.61 -12.74
C ASP A 109 -8.32 -8.67 -12.52
N LEU A 110 -8.03 -7.39 -12.42
CA LEU A 110 -8.95 -6.36 -11.94
C LEU A 110 -9.11 -5.26 -12.97
N LEU A 111 -10.34 -4.79 -13.13
CA LEU A 111 -10.64 -3.49 -13.68
C LEU A 111 -11.00 -2.55 -12.54
N TRP A 112 -10.29 -1.42 -12.47
CA TRP A 112 -10.63 -0.30 -11.62
C TRP A 112 -11.38 0.73 -12.44
N HIS A 113 -12.52 1.20 -11.93
CA HIS A 113 -13.33 2.23 -12.55
C HIS A 113 -13.45 3.46 -11.65
N ALA A 114 -13.18 4.62 -12.23
CA ALA A 114 -13.47 5.92 -11.64
C ALA A 114 -14.95 6.04 -11.25
N ARG A 115 -15.22 6.58 -10.06
CA ARG A 115 -16.60 6.78 -9.56
C ARG A 115 -16.95 8.21 -9.19
N ALA A 116 -15.97 9.09 -9.22
CA ALA A 116 -16.11 10.53 -9.03
C ALA A 116 -14.91 11.20 -9.72
N PRO A 117 -14.98 12.50 -10.05
CA PRO A 117 -13.82 13.21 -10.61
C PRO A 117 -12.58 13.06 -9.71
N TYR A 118 -11.41 12.97 -10.33
CA TYR A 118 -10.15 12.99 -9.59
C TYR A 118 -9.91 14.37 -8.96
N TRP A 119 -9.21 14.36 -7.83
CA TRP A 119 -8.58 15.57 -7.31
C TRP A 119 -7.11 15.55 -7.73
N LEU A 120 -6.62 16.70 -8.21
CA LEU A 120 -5.22 16.91 -8.58
C LEU A 120 -4.70 18.13 -7.83
N GLY A 121 -3.55 17.98 -7.18
CA GLY A 121 -2.83 19.09 -6.57
C GLY A 121 -1.33 18.91 -6.71
N SER A 122 -0.59 20.02 -6.66
CA SER A 122 0.87 19.98 -6.67
C SER A 122 1.39 20.09 -5.24
N VAL A 123 2.46 19.34 -4.95
CA VAL A 123 3.11 19.31 -3.64
C VAL A 123 4.52 19.85 -3.80
N ASP A 124 4.76 20.99 -3.18
CA ASP A 124 6.08 21.61 -3.12
C ASP A 124 6.81 21.18 -1.83
N VAL A 125 8.06 20.77 -1.99
CA VAL A 125 8.94 20.38 -0.91
C VAL A 125 10.18 21.25 -0.95
N GLU A 126 10.37 22.03 0.12
CA GLU A 126 11.61 22.77 0.36
C GLU A 126 12.71 21.79 0.80
N ASN A 127 13.81 21.79 0.06
CA ASN A 127 14.94 20.91 0.28
C ASN A 127 15.93 21.55 1.25
N THR A 128 16.79 20.73 1.86
CA THR A 128 17.85 21.20 2.77
C THR A 128 18.89 22.11 2.09
N ASP A 129 19.02 22.05 0.76
CA ASP A 129 19.91 22.91 -0.04
C ASP A 129 19.23 24.23 -0.47
N GLY A 130 18.01 24.49 0.00
CA GLY A 130 17.24 25.69 -0.31
C GLY A 130 16.50 25.65 -1.66
N ASN A 131 16.67 24.58 -2.45
CA ASN A 131 15.91 24.38 -3.68
C ASN A 131 14.50 23.85 -3.37
N VAL A 132 13.52 24.14 -4.22
CA VAL A 132 12.18 23.54 -4.14
C VAL A 132 12.07 22.43 -5.17
N THR A 133 11.56 21.27 -4.74
CA THR A 133 11.11 20.21 -5.66
C THR A 133 9.60 20.12 -5.64
N SER A 134 9.00 19.85 -6.80
CA SER A 134 7.55 19.78 -6.94
C SER A 134 7.13 18.50 -7.65
N PHE A 135 6.00 17.95 -7.23
CA PHE A 135 5.35 16.85 -7.90
C PHE A 135 3.84 16.99 -7.85
N ASP A 136 3.16 16.54 -8.90
CA ASP A 136 1.72 16.43 -8.93
C ASP A 136 1.27 15.19 -8.18
N HIS A 137 0.15 15.32 -7.49
CA HIS A 137 -0.46 14.30 -6.66
C HIS A 137 -1.95 14.20 -6.95
N LEU A 138 -2.38 13.03 -7.41
CA LEU A 138 -3.72 12.72 -7.84
C LEU A 138 -4.34 11.70 -6.88
N PHE A 139 -5.58 11.97 -6.49
CA PHE A 139 -6.42 11.04 -5.77
C PHE A 139 -7.70 10.78 -6.55
N HIS A 140 -8.02 9.51 -6.76
CA HIS A 140 -9.18 9.11 -7.55
C HIS A 140 -9.89 7.94 -6.87
N PRO A 141 -11.10 8.16 -6.30
CA PRO A 141 -11.88 7.05 -5.77
C PRO A 141 -12.42 6.20 -6.93
N GLY A 142 -12.52 4.89 -6.70
CA GLY A 142 -13.10 3.98 -7.67
C GLY A 142 -13.71 2.73 -7.06
N ARG A 143 -14.19 1.87 -7.95
CA ARG A 143 -14.72 0.52 -7.67
C ARG A 143 -13.98 -0.49 -8.52
N TYR A 144 -14.04 -1.75 -8.10
CA TYR A 144 -13.43 -2.85 -8.83
C TYR A 144 -14.46 -3.80 -9.44
N GLU A 145 -14.04 -4.39 -10.55
CA GLU A 145 -14.61 -5.57 -11.19
C GLU A 145 -13.49 -6.56 -11.47
N GLY A 146 -13.81 -7.85 -11.58
CA GLY A 146 -12.85 -8.90 -11.89
C GLY A 146 -12.68 -9.89 -10.75
N THR A 147 -11.53 -10.58 -10.71
CA THR A 147 -11.32 -11.68 -9.76
C THR A 147 -10.03 -11.55 -8.98
N LEU A 148 -10.09 -12.02 -7.75
CA LEU A 148 -8.96 -12.16 -6.84
C LEU A 148 -8.91 -13.60 -6.36
N THR A 149 -7.78 -14.27 -6.52
CA THR A 149 -7.56 -15.62 -5.98
C THR A 149 -6.52 -15.57 -4.88
N LEU A 150 -6.90 -16.04 -3.70
CA LEU A 150 -6.02 -16.14 -2.54
C LEU A 150 -5.98 -17.58 -2.04
N ASP A 151 -4.79 -18.18 -2.02
CA ASP A 151 -4.57 -19.55 -1.54
C ASP A 151 -5.52 -20.58 -2.18
N GLY A 152 -5.76 -20.41 -3.48
CA GLY A 152 -6.65 -21.28 -4.27
C GLY A 152 -8.15 -20.96 -4.16
N THR A 153 -8.55 -19.99 -3.34
CA THR A 153 -9.93 -19.52 -3.27
C THR A 153 -10.11 -18.27 -4.12
N THR A 154 -10.96 -18.36 -5.14
CA THR A 154 -11.29 -17.24 -6.03
C THR A 154 -12.53 -16.50 -5.53
N THR A 155 -12.44 -15.18 -5.46
CA THR A 155 -13.48 -14.25 -5.07
C THR A 155 -13.73 -13.27 -6.20
N ASP A 156 -15.00 -13.07 -6.56
CA ASP A 156 -15.43 -11.95 -7.39
C ASP A 156 -15.34 -10.65 -6.56
N VAL A 157 -14.64 -9.65 -7.09
CA VAL A 157 -14.46 -8.36 -6.41
C VAL A 157 -15.47 -7.30 -6.85
N ALA A 158 -16.50 -7.68 -7.62
CA ALA A 158 -17.54 -6.78 -8.04
C ALA A 158 -18.10 -5.96 -6.87
N GLY A 159 -18.01 -4.64 -7.01
CA GLY A 159 -18.53 -3.69 -6.01
C GLY A 159 -17.55 -3.33 -4.90
N TRP A 160 -16.37 -3.96 -4.82
CA TRP A 160 -15.32 -3.59 -3.88
C TRP A 160 -14.87 -2.14 -4.12
N TYR A 161 -14.39 -1.50 -3.05
CA TYR A 161 -14.00 -0.10 -3.09
C TYR A 161 -12.49 0.07 -3.04
N GLY A 162 -12.04 1.17 -3.64
CA GLY A 162 -10.65 1.57 -3.58
C GLY A 162 -10.43 3.01 -3.90
N LEU A 163 -9.19 3.41 -3.69
CA LEU A 163 -8.63 4.64 -4.15
C LEU A 163 -7.40 4.34 -4.99
N ARG A 164 -7.27 5.12 -6.06
CA ARG A 164 -6.08 5.24 -6.86
C ARG A 164 -5.36 6.52 -6.47
N ASP A 165 -4.11 6.40 -6.09
CA ASP A 165 -3.17 7.49 -5.86
C ASP A 165 -2.17 7.50 -7.02
N ARG A 166 -1.83 8.68 -7.53
CA ARG A 166 -0.71 8.84 -8.43
C ARG A 166 0.12 10.06 -8.10
N SER A 167 1.43 9.91 -8.16
CA SER A 167 2.37 10.99 -7.94
C SER A 167 3.42 11.03 -9.04
N ARG A 168 3.63 12.20 -9.67
CA ARG A 168 4.60 12.38 -10.75
C ARG A 168 5.32 13.71 -10.62
N GLY A 169 6.63 13.70 -10.77
CA GLY A 169 7.45 14.92 -10.73
C GLY A 169 8.80 14.68 -10.10
N VAL A 170 9.31 15.67 -9.38
CA VAL A 170 10.63 15.63 -8.74
C VAL A 170 10.46 15.62 -7.24
N ARG A 171 11.16 14.73 -6.53
CA ARG A 171 11.10 14.65 -5.06
C ARG A 171 12.48 14.56 -4.42
N THR A 172 12.57 15.00 -3.17
CA THR A 172 13.73 14.78 -2.31
C THR A 172 13.91 13.31 -1.94
N MET A 173 15.17 12.88 -1.84
CA MET A 173 15.54 11.51 -1.49
C MET A 173 15.26 11.12 -0.05
N SER A 174 14.84 12.06 0.81
CA SER A 174 14.21 11.70 2.07
C SER A 174 12.87 11.05 1.75
N GLY A 175 12.83 9.71 1.79
CA GLY A 175 11.58 8.94 1.78
C GLY A 175 10.59 9.52 2.80
N ALA A 176 9.31 9.21 2.66
CA ALA A 176 8.29 9.63 3.63
C ALA A 176 8.84 9.41 5.04
N ARG A 177 9.12 10.50 5.76
CA ARG A 177 9.52 10.40 7.16
C ARG A 177 8.31 9.81 7.85
N VAL A 178 8.38 8.53 8.20
CA VAL A 178 7.58 8.04 9.30
C VAL A 178 7.93 8.97 10.45
N CYS A 179 6.96 9.75 10.90
CA CYS A 179 7.08 10.50 12.13
C CYS A 179 7.26 9.48 13.25
N THR A 180 8.50 9.01 13.45
CA THR A 180 8.89 8.40 14.71
C THR A 180 8.91 9.57 15.67
N SER A 181 7.78 9.85 16.30
CA SER A 181 7.75 10.68 17.49
C SER A 181 8.56 9.93 18.55
N GLY A 182 9.87 10.12 18.51
CA GLY A 182 10.80 9.65 19.52
C GLY A 182 10.57 10.45 20.78
N THR A 183 9.56 10.08 21.57
CA THR A 183 9.47 10.54 22.95
C THR A 183 10.71 9.99 23.65
N ARG A 184 11.70 10.85 23.87
CA ARG A 184 12.91 10.53 24.64
C ARG A 184 12.49 10.26 26.08
N ARG A 185 12.13 9.01 26.39
CA ARG A 185 11.75 8.61 27.74
C ARG A 185 13.03 8.39 28.54
N SER A 186 13.25 9.24 29.54
CA SER A 186 14.31 9.07 30.53
C SER A 186 14.20 7.71 31.21
N SER A 187 15.35 7.12 31.47
CA SER A 187 15.60 5.80 32.05
C SER A 187 14.68 5.44 33.23
N ARG A 188 13.96 4.31 33.08
CA ARG A 188 13.73 3.34 34.17
C ARG A 188 13.29 2.00 33.57
N THR A 189 13.94 0.95 34.07
CA THR A 189 13.90 -0.45 33.68
C THR A 189 12.49 -0.97 33.41
N ALA A 190 12.23 -1.42 32.18
CA ALA A 190 11.13 -2.32 31.85
C ALA A 190 11.58 -3.19 30.67
N ARG A 191 11.47 -4.52 30.83
CA ARG A 191 11.72 -5.52 29.78
C ARG A 191 10.90 -5.17 28.54
N SER A 192 11.54 -5.16 27.39
CA SER A 192 10.92 -4.88 26.10
C SER A 192 10.67 -6.19 25.36
N ASP A 193 9.40 -6.53 25.16
CA ASP A 193 8.99 -7.35 24.02
C ASP A 193 8.85 -6.40 22.83
N SER A 194 9.91 -6.29 22.03
CA SER A 194 9.91 -5.45 20.83
C SER A 194 9.38 -6.24 19.64
N CYS A 195 8.22 -5.88 19.11
CA CYS A 195 7.83 -6.28 17.76
C CYS A 195 8.60 -5.38 16.77
N SER A 196 9.63 -5.92 16.12
CA SER A 196 10.44 -5.22 15.11
C SER A 196 9.94 -5.58 13.72
N SER A 197 9.51 -4.58 12.94
CA SER A 197 9.28 -4.75 11.50
C SER A 197 10.63 -4.72 10.76
N ARG A 198 11.11 -5.87 10.29
CA ARG A 198 12.25 -5.95 9.37
C ARG A 198 11.77 -5.84 7.92
N ILE A 199 12.34 -4.88 7.20
CA ILE A 199 12.29 -4.85 5.72
C ILE A 199 13.25 -5.94 5.23
N VAL A 200 12.75 -6.88 4.43
CA VAL A 200 13.57 -7.92 3.78
C VAL A 200 13.70 -7.55 2.30
N THR A 201 14.93 -7.25 1.87
CA THR A 201 15.34 -7.25 0.46
C THR A 201 15.61 -8.70 0.04
N ALA A 202 15.16 -9.08 -1.15
CA ALA A 202 15.32 -10.44 -1.66
C ALA A 202 16.80 -10.76 -1.95
N GLY A 203 17.47 -11.34 -0.97
CA GLY A 203 18.54 -12.31 -1.14
C GLY A 203 18.05 -13.62 -0.54
N GLU A 204 18.31 -14.73 -1.21
CA GLU A 204 17.78 -16.06 -0.92
C GLU A 204 17.70 -16.41 0.57
N SER A 205 16.48 -16.43 1.12
CA SER A 205 16.02 -17.34 2.19
C SER A 205 14.63 -16.91 2.68
N CYS A 206 13.67 -17.83 2.64
CA CYS A 206 12.33 -17.65 3.15
C CYS A 206 12.31 -18.06 4.63
N TRP A 207 11.87 -17.17 5.53
CA TRP A 207 11.59 -17.53 6.92
C TRP A 207 10.15 -17.18 7.27
N ARG A 208 9.38 -18.18 7.71
CA ARG A 208 8.10 -17.98 8.40
C ARG A 208 8.37 -17.28 9.72
N VAL A 209 7.61 -16.25 10.04
CA VAL A 209 7.55 -15.71 11.40
C VAL A 209 6.79 -16.73 12.26
N PRO A 210 7.33 -17.23 13.39
CA PRO A 210 6.60 -18.17 14.23
C PRO A 210 5.37 -17.50 14.83
N SER A 211 4.25 -18.22 14.84
CA SER A 211 3.12 -17.89 15.70
C SER A 211 3.60 -17.74 17.14
N CYS A 212 3.18 -16.69 17.83
CA CYS A 212 3.39 -16.56 19.26
C CYS A 212 2.58 -17.69 19.96
N MET A 213 3.23 -18.82 20.23
CA MET A 213 2.68 -19.87 21.09
C MET A 213 2.61 -19.33 22.51
N THR A 214 1.40 -19.15 23.03
CA THR A 214 1.19 -18.97 24.46
C THR A 214 1.52 -20.29 25.15
N THR A 215 2.66 -20.36 25.85
CA THR A 215 2.92 -21.43 26.81
C THR A 215 2.02 -21.20 28.02
N ALA A 216 0.93 -21.98 28.11
CA ALA A 216 0.19 -22.16 29.35
C ALA A 216 1.00 -23.11 30.23
N ASP A 217 1.54 -22.58 31.32
CA ASP A 217 2.19 -23.38 32.35
C ASP A 217 1.09 -24.11 33.14
N SER A 218 1.12 -25.43 33.08
CA SER A 218 0.20 -26.31 33.78
C SER A 218 0.64 -26.48 35.22
N THR A 219 -0.10 -25.92 36.19
CA THR A 219 -0.25 -26.54 37.50
C THR A 219 -1.45 -25.97 38.26
N THR A 220 -2.17 -26.88 38.93
CA THR A 220 -3.25 -26.71 39.93
C THR A 220 -4.67 -26.33 39.45
N SER A 221 -5.56 -27.33 39.52
CA SER A 221 -7.03 -27.25 39.46
C SER A 221 -7.64 -26.88 40.84
N PRO A 222 -8.98 -26.77 41.02
CA PRO A 222 -9.64 -25.47 41.26
C PRO A 222 -10.43 -25.41 42.59
N THR A 223 -10.72 -24.20 43.08
CA THR A 223 -11.80 -23.98 44.05
C THR A 223 -12.59 -22.71 43.76
N SER A 224 -13.88 -22.92 43.44
CA SER A 224 -15.07 -22.14 43.80
C SER A 224 -15.06 -20.60 43.67
N GLY A 225 -16.04 -20.05 42.93
CA GLY A 225 -16.55 -18.70 43.21
C GLY A 225 -17.19 -17.99 42.02
N THR A 226 -18.51 -18.15 41.86
CA THR A 226 -19.37 -17.35 40.98
C THR A 226 -19.41 -15.89 41.43
N THR A 227 -19.17 -14.90 40.54
CA THR A 227 -19.90 -13.61 40.57
C THR A 227 -19.89 -12.93 39.21
N TRP A 228 -21.08 -12.55 38.74
CA TRP A 228 -21.34 -11.73 37.57
C TRP A 228 -21.04 -10.25 37.84
N CYS A 229 -20.44 -9.55 36.88
CA CYS A 229 -20.47 -8.08 36.82
C CYS A 229 -20.57 -7.62 35.35
N SER A 230 -21.68 -6.95 35.02
CA SER A 230 -21.90 -6.26 33.74
C SER A 230 -21.03 -5.00 33.62
N PRO A 231 -20.50 -4.65 32.44
CA PRO A 231 -19.96 -3.32 32.19
C PRO A 231 -21.11 -2.32 31.97
N ARG A 232 -21.16 -1.28 32.81
CA ARG A 232 -21.98 -0.08 32.61
C ARG A 232 -21.58 0.62 31.32
N ALA A 233 -22.58 1.06 30.56
CA ALA A 233 -22.43 2.00 29.46
C ALA A 233 -21.89 3.34 29.98
N THR A 234 -20.75 3.78 29.45
CA THR A 234 -20.28 5.16 29.53
C THR A 234 -20.45 5.83 28.18
N THR A 235 -21.43 6.71 28.11
CA THR A 235 -21.67 7.65 27.01
C THR A 235 -20.50 8.62 26.87
N SER A 236 -19.83 8.64 25.71
CA SER A 236 -18.93 9.73 25.32
C SER A 236 -19.66 10.71 24.37
N PRO A 237 -19.41 12.03 24.46
CA PRO A 237 -20.14 13.02 23.69
C PRO A 237 -19.74 13.06 22.22
N VAL A 238 -20.76 13.15 21.37
CA VAL A 238 -20.71 13.28 19.90
C VAL A 238 -20.11 14.64 19.51
N ALA A 239 -19.04 14.63 18.71
CA ALA A 239 -18.51 15.84 18.08
C ALA A 239 -19.38 16.22 16.87
N ARG A 240 -20.05 17.38 16.93
CA ARG A 240 -20.77 18.01 15.82
C ARG A 240 -19.79 18.73 14.89
N TRP A 241 -19.82 18.41 13.61
CA TRP A 241 -19.27 19.24 12.55
C TRP A 241 -20.33 20.28 12.14
N ARG A 242 -19.94 21.56 12.08
CA ARG A 242 -20.80 22.62 11.56
C ARG A 242 -20.68 22.67 10.04
N SER A 243 -21.83 22.88 9.41
CA SER A 243 -22.08 23.11 7.98
C SER A 243 -21.31 24.28 7.41
#